data_AF-U6KV28-F1
#
_entry.id   AF-U6KV28-F1
#
_cell.length_a   1.000
_cell.length_b   1.000
_cell.length_c   1.000
_cell.angle_alpha   90.00
_cell.angle_beta   90.00
_cell.angle_gamma   90.00
#
_symmetry.space_group_name_H-M   'P 1'
#
loop_
_entity.id
_entity.type
_entity.pdbx_description
1 polymer ?
#
loop_
_entity_poly.entity_id
_entity_poly.type
_entity_poly.pdbx_seq_one_letter_code
_entity_poly.pdbx_strand_id
1 'polypeptide(L)'
;MAVYAGIRFVLARNLILLTFCTLATATEFRRLGSAGSVETNEAQPPTKIEPHLPETSSDAALYSIIAASEDEEQYETQQNYPPGCFVNGQNRCRDAPITGVRDYLRSLALRLSAVSSVGIDYNDRRLVDALDKLGCMNVAVIDLDEVQVTVGLVRQMMLSRVRIDKQQLHDFSSKCNNQLLPLSFHQHERAVDLMSRGHLNIDKSCEAERTGGHHDPGFACGPTGASACKNLNIPGSSALEGTSLFTGQYNCNPSIYAHRPFACHAGDLSGKLGSGTNVSTDSNRPDLRLIAFDSHADNSCVASEKKQSLVLHCQSTNYRIACAPFQRVETAGRRMVTLLREVIKAAVLAIPHSTEHRSVFASLVLLNELEKRIAILEKAANIRRPNQGPNPFPPADTDESEHLARMVD
;
A
#
# COMPACT_ATOMS: atom_id res chain seq x y z
N MET A 1 7.23 -4.49 44.02
CA MET A 1 7.01 -3.16 43.43
C MET A 1 8.32 -2.69 42.82
N ALA A 2 8.40 -2.63 41.48
CA ALA A 2 9.43 -1.98 40.65
C ALA A 2 9.58 -2.76 39.33
N VAL A 3 8.53 -2.78 38.50
CA VAL A 3 8.59 -3.24 37.11
C VAL A 3 7.65 -2.35 36.30
N TYR A 4 8.06 -1.12 35.97
CA TYR A 4 7.24 -0.24 35.09
C TYR A 4 8.02 0.87 34.34
N ALA A 5 9.34 0.74 34.12
CA ALA A 5 10.15 1.83 33.54
C ALA A 5 10.76 1.57 32.14
N GLY A 6 10.69 0.36 31.57
CA GLY A 6 11.50 -0.01 30.40
C GLY A 6 10.93 0.27 29.00
N ILE A 7 9.66 0.65 28.86
CA ILE A 7 8.98 0.76 27.54
C ILE A 7 8.65 2.22 27.15
N ARG A 8 8.98 3.21 28.00
CA ARG A 8 8.65 4.62 27.71
C ARG A 8 9.67 5.36 26.83
N PHE A 9 10.91 4.89 26.67
CA PHE A 9 11.96 5.72 26.06
C PHE A 9 12.03 5.70 24.51
N VAL A 10 11.55 4.65 23.84
CA VAL A 10 11.53 4.59 22.36
C VAL A 10 10.25 5.21 21.78
N LEU A 11 9.16 5.26 22.57
CA LEU A 11 7.91 5.94 22.19
C LEU A 11 7.93 7.45 22.50
N ALA A 12 8.66 7.90 23.53
CA ALA A 12 8.69 9.32 23.91
C ALA A 12 9.41 10.21 22.88
N ARG A 13 10.47 9.72 22.20
CA ARG A 13 11.16 10.50 21.16
C ARG A 13 10.35 10.63 19.86
N ASN A 14 9.49 9.67 19.54
CA ASN A 14 8.60 9.76 18.37
C ASN A 14 7.29 10.52 18.67
N LEU A 15 6.85 10.60 19.93
CA LEU A 15 5.68 11.39 20.31
C LEU A 15 5.97 12.91 20.25
N ILE A 16 7.22 13.32 20.50
CA ILE A 16 7.63 14.74 20.40
C ILE A 16 7.65 15.21 18.94
N LEU A 17 7.97 14.35 17.96
CA LEU A 17 7.85 14.70 16.54
C LEU A 17 6.39 14.72 16.05
N LEU A 18 5.49 13.93 16.65
CA LEU A 18 4.06 13.91 16.29
C LEU A 18 3.27 15.09 16.88
N THR A 19 3.77 15.74 17.93
CA THR A 19 3.07 16.87 18.59
C THR A 19 3.23 18.19 17.83
N PHE A 20 4.19 18.30 16.90
CA PHE A 20 4.39 19.51 16.09
C PHE A 20 3.59 19.53 14.77
N CYS A 21 2.87 18.45 14.41
CA CYS A 21 2.07 18.40 13.17
C CYS A 21 0.55 18.56 13.34
N THR A 22 0.02 18.71 14.56
CA THR A 22 -1.43 18.80 14.82
C THR A 22 -1.93 20.17 15.29
N LEU A 23 -1.14 21.22 15.14
CA LEU A 23 -1.54 22.61 15.39
C LEU A 23 -1.66 23.41 14.09
N ALA A 24 -2.57 22.98 13.21
CA ALA A 24 -3.15 23.84 12.18
C ALA A 24 -4.53 23.29 11.83
N THR A 25 -5.49 24.19 11.67
CA THR A 25 -6.91 23.98 11.30
C THR A 25 -7.83 23.50 12.42
N ALA A 26 -8.19 24.43 13.31
CA ALA A 26 -9.50 24.44 13.95
C ALA A 26 -10.05 25.87 13.92
N THR A 27 -10.82 26.20 12.88
CA THR A 27 -11.70 27.38 12.88
C THR A 27 -12.95 27.10 12.05
N GLU A 28 -14.07 27.16 12.77
CA GLU A 28 -15.44 27.53 12.37
C GLU A 28 -16.15 26.82 11.22
N PHE A 29 -17.31 26.21 11.53
CA PHE A 29 -18.57 26.57 10.87
C PHE A 29 -19.77 26.19 11.76
N ARG A 30 -20.62 27.18 12.08
CA ARG A 30 -21.91 27.01 12.77
C ARG A 30 -22.95 27.94 12.10
N ARG A 31 -24.17 27.40 11.87
CA ARG A 31 -25.42 28.01 11.33
C ARG A 31 -25.41 28.15 9.80
N LEU A 32 -26.48 27.83 9.07
CA LEU A 32 -27.93 28.06 9.20
C LEU A 32 -28.72 26.78 8.80
N GLY A 33 -29.93 26.46 9.30
CA GLY A 33 -31.21 27.14 9.07
C GLY A 33 -31.93 26.46 7.89
N SER A 34 -32.90 25.58 8.16
CA SER A 34 -34.36 25.83 8.03
C SER A 34 -34.98 25.41 6.69
N ALA A 35 -36.05 24.64 6.84
CA ALA A 35 -37.09 24.18 5.93
C ALA A 35 -37.36 24.97 4.62
N GLY A 36 -37.70 24.20 3.58
CA GLY A 36 -38.39 24.67 2.39
C GLY A 36 -38.92 23.49 1.57
N SER A 37 -40.20 23.17 1.75
CA SER A 37 -41.01 22.33 0.88
C SER A 37 -41.37 23.08 -0.40
N VAL A 38 -41.14 22.50 -1.58
CA VAL A 38 -41.73 22.97 -2.85
C VAL A 38 -42.09 21.78 -3.74
N GLU A 39 -43.22 21.98 -4.41
CA GLU A 39 -44.08 21.11 -5.19
C GLU A 39 -43.41 20.41 -6.38
N THR A 40 -43.91 19.20 -6.64
CA THR A 40 -43.78 18.46 -7.89
C THR A 40 -44.73 19.04 -8.93
N ASN A 41 -44.21 19.52 -10.06
CA ASN A 41 -44.97 19.70 -11.28
C ASN A 41 -44.43 18.79 -12.38
N GLU A 42 -45.31 17.93 -12.89
CA GLU A 42 -45.23 17.29 -14.20
C GLU A 42 -45.16 18.35 -15.31
N ALA A 43 -44.34 18.12 -16.34
CA ALA A 43 -44.78 18.14 -17.75
C ALA A 43 -43.62 17.97 -18.75
N GLN A 44 -43.76 16.91 -19.55
CA GLN A 44 -43.51 16.77 -20.99
C GLN A 44 -42.11 16.91 -21.64
N PRO A 45 -41.86 16.11 -22.72
CA PRO A 45 -40.55 15.90 -23.31
C PRO A 45 -40.25 16.91 -24.44
N PRO A 46 -38.97 17.23 -24.71
CA PRO A 46 -38.61 17.98 -25.89
C PRO A 46 -38.44 17.07 -27.11
N THR A 47 -39.11 17.49 -28.18
CA THR A 47 -39.06 17.03 -29.56
C THR A 47 -37.69 17.19 -30.20
N LYS A 48 -37.36 16.21 -31.07
CA LYS A 48 -36.25 16.21 -32.04
C LYS A 48 -36.23 17.48 -32.90
N ILE A 49 -35.08 18.13 -32.97
CA ILE A 49 -34.70 19.05 -34.05
C ILE A 49 -33.22 18.79 -34.41
N GLU A 50 -33.00 18.09 -35.51
CA GLU A 50 -31.88 18.31 -36.45
C GLU A 50 -32.46 19.18 -37.59
N PRO A 51 -31.70 19.97 -38.39
CA PRO A 51 -30.38 19.61 -38.93
C PRO A 51 -29.41 20.79 -39.23
N HIS A 52 -28.28 20.42 -39.86
CA HIS A 52 -27.40 21.18 -40.76
C HIS A 52 -26.18 21.94 -40.18
N LEU A 53 -25.04 21.28 -40.40
CA LEU A 53 -23.70 21.85 -40.62
C LEU A 53 -23.69 22.81 -41.82
N PRO A 54 -22.75 23.76 -41.82
CA PRO A 54 -21.82 23.81 -42.94
C PRO A 54 -20.35 23.83 -42.50
N GLU A 55 -19.57 23.07 -43.27
CA GLU A 55 -18.12 23.14 -43.36
C GLU A 55 -17.67 24.56 -43.72
N THR A 56 -16.65 25.09 -43.03
CA THR A 56 -15.65 25.95 -43.67
C THR A 56 -14.28 25.73 -43.04
N SER A 57 -13.30 25.75 -43.92
CA SER A 57 -11.90 25.45 -43.72
C SER A 57 -11.09 26.65 -43.23
N SER A 58 -9.87 26.31 -42.81
CA SER A 58 -8.60 27.02 -43.03
C SER A 58 -8.26 28.26 -42.19
N ASP A 59 -7.07 28.12 -41.59
CA ASP A 59 -6.02 29.12 -41.39
C ASP A 59 -5.76 29.68 -39.97
N ALA A 60 -4.72 29.07 -39.39
CA ALA A 60 -3.48 29.70 -38.96
C ALA A 60 -3.49 30.71 -37.79
N ALA A 61 -2.93 30.20 -36.68
CA ALA A 61 -1.87 30.83 -35.87
C ALA A 61 -2.11 32.21 -35.23
N LEU A 62 -2.19 32.24 -33.90
CA LEU A 62 -1.41 33.20 -33.08
C LEU A 62 -1.43 32.85 -31.56
N TYR A 63 -0.23 32.51 -31.06
CA TYR A 63 0.34 32.75 -29.71
C TYR A 63 -0.34 32.15 -28.46
N SER A 64 0.27 31.15 -27.81
CA SER A 64 1.32 31.25 -26.75
C SER A 64 0.75 31.41 -25.34
N ILE A 65 1.13 30.49 -24.43
CA ILE A 65 1.01 30.41 -22.93
C ILE A 65 0.65 28.93 -22.63
N ILE A 66 1.42 28.05 -21.97
CA ILE A 66 2.67 28.09 -21.22
C ILE A 66 3.39 26.75 -21.47
N ALA A 67 4.67 26.85 -21.88
CA ALA A 67 5.63 25.79 -21.68
C ALA A 67 5.98 25.75 -20.18
N ALA A 68 5.67 24.64 -19.53
CA ALA A 68 6.18 24.26 -18.21
C ALA A 68 6.13 22.73 -18.10
N SER A 69 6.89 22.08 -18.97
CA SER A 69 7.37 20.72 -18.77
C SER A 69 8.87 20.78 -18.98
N GLU A 70 9.60 20.05 -18.14
CA GLU A 70 11.04 19.80 -18.21
C GLU A 70 11.89 20.91 -17.57
N ASP A 71 12.01 20.85 -16.24
CA ASP A 71 13.23 21.12 -15.44
C ASP A 71 12.93 21.07 -13.92
N GLU A 72 12.29 19.99 -13.45
CA GLU A 72 12.37 19.59 -12.02
C GLU A 72 13.36 18.43 -11.88
N GLU A 73 14.58 18.66 -12.39
CA GLU A 73 15.72 17.85 -12.05
C GLU A 73 16.19 18.24 -10.64
N GLN A 74 15.86 17.39 -9.68
CA GLN A 74 16.52 17.19 -8.38
C GLN A 74 17.52 18.27 -7.93
N TYR A 75 17.03 19.40 -7.42
CA TYR A 75 17.75 20.17 -6.40
C TYR A 75 17.15 19.85 -5.02
N GLU A 76 17.27 18.59 -4.59
CA GLU A 76 17.29 18.30 -3.15
C GLU A 76 18.58 18.94 -2.61
N THR A 77 18.47 20.19 -2.15
CA THR A 77 19.58 20.94 -1.60
C THR A 77 20.26 20.13 -0.49
N GLN A 78 21.55 19.85 -0.66
CA GLN A 78 22.45 19.21 0.33
C GLN A 78 22.46 19.90 1.71
N GLN A 79 21.70 20.97 1.93
CA GLN A 79 21.87 21.92 3.01
C GLN A 79 21.31 21.51 4.38
N ASN A 80 20.65 20.36 4.53
CA ASN A 80 20.03 19.96 5.81
C ASN A 80 20.49 18.60 6.38
N TYR A 81 21.55 17.98 5.83
CA TYR A 81 22.09 16.76 6.43
C TYR A 81 23.13 17.09 7.52
N PRO A 82 23.09 16.42 8.68
CA PRO A 82 24.13 16.53 9.69
C PRO A 82 25.54 16.32 9.10
N PRO A 83 26.58 17.01 9.59
CA PRO A 83 27.96 16.74 9.22
C PRO A 83 28.30 15.24 9.39
N GLY A 84 28.98 14.64 8.41
CA GLY A 84 29.33 13.21 8.43
C GLY A 84 28.30 12.29 7.78
N CYS A 85 27.16 12.80 7.30
CA CYS A 85 26.19 11.99 6.59
C CYS A 85 26.68 11.50 5.23
N PHE A 86 27.61 12.21 4.57
CA PHE A 86 28.18 11.77 3.30
C PHE A 86 29.56 11.18 3.50
N VAL A 87 29.73 9.90 3.15
CA VAL A 87 31.03 9.20 3.14
C VAL A 87 31.22 8.60 1.75
N ASN A 88 32.28 9.00 1.06
CA ASN A 88 32.57 8.60 -0.32
C ASN A 88 31.41 8.87 -1.31
N GLY A 89 30.76 10.03 -1.16
CA GLY A 89 29.63 10.43 -2.02
C GLY A 89 28.29 9.74 -1.71
N GLN A 90 28.22 8.86 -0.71
CA GLN A 90 26.98 8.18 -0.29
C GLN A 90 26.41 8.77 0.99
N ASN A 91 25.09 9.03 1.03
CA ASN A 91 24.38 9.53 2.22
C ASN A 91 24.11 8.41 3.23
N ARG A 92 25.10 8.12 4.06
CA ARG A 92 25.04 7.10 5.12
C ARG A 92 23.96 7.36 6.17
N CYS A 93 23.52 8.60 6.37
CA CYS A 93 22.41 8.90 7.28
C CYS A 93 21.06 8.45 6.73
N ARG A 94 20.90 8.43 5.39
CA ARG A 94 19.73 7.82 4.73
C ARG A 94 19.84 6.29 4.72
N ASP A 95 21.05 5.77 4.55
CA ASP A 95 21.29 4.32 4.41
C ASP A 95 21.29 3.56 5.75
N ALA A 96 21.64 4.21 6.85
CA ALA A 96 21.71 3.58 8.17
C ALA A 96 20.34 3.06 8.66
N PRO A 97 19.24 3.84 8.58
CA PRO A 97 17.90 3.34 8.87
C PRO A 97 17.52 2.14 7.99
N ILE A 98 17.77 2.21 6.68
CA ILE A 98 17.41 1.16 5.71
C ILE A 98 18.15 -0.14 6.00
N THR A 99 19.46 -0.06 6.25
CA THR A 99 20.29 -1.23 6.59
C THR A 99 19.83 -1.87 7.90
N GLY A 100 19.60 -1.06 8.94
CA GLY A 100 19.12 -1.54 10.23
C GLY A 100 17.76 -2.23 10.14
N VAL A 101 16.80 -1.65 9.39
CA VAL A 101 15.48 -2.24 9.15
C VAL A 101 15.61 -3.58 8.43
N ARG A 102 16.43 -3.65 7.38
CA ARG A 102 16.66 -4.88 6.60
C ARG A 102 17.27 -6.00 7.46
N ASP A 103 18.26 -5.67 8.26
CA ASP A 103 18.94 -6.67 9.09
C ASP A 103 18.03 -7.14 10.24
N TYR A 104 17.18 -6.26 10.77
CA TYR A 104 16.13 -6.65 11.72
C TYR A 104 15.12 -7.61 11.08
N LEU A 105 14.64 -7.34 9.86
CA LEU A 105 13.76 -8.27 9.13
C LEU A 105 14.40 -9.64 8.91
N ARG A 106 15.70 -9.70 8.61
CA ARG A 106 16.44 -10.97 8.51
C ARG A 106 16.47 -11.69 9.85
N SER A 107 16.66 -10.97 10.96
CA SER A 107 16.56 -11.55 12.30
C SER A 107 15.15 -12.09 12.59
N LEU A 108 14.09 -11.40 12.13
CA LEU A 108 12.72 -11.90 12.22
C LEU A 108 12.50 -13.18 11.41
N ALA A 109 13.06 -13.27 10.20
CA ALA A 109 12.99 -14.48 9.36
C ALA A 109 13.64 -15.70 10.03
N LEU A 110 14.78 -15.50 10.71
CA LEU A 110 15.45 -16.57 11.47
C LEU A 110 14.59 -17.03 12.65
N ARG A 111 14.05 -16.09 13.43
CA ARG A 111 13.14 -16.38 14.55
C ARG A 111 11.89 -17.14 14.10
N LEU A 112 11.26 -16.68 13.03
CA LEU A 112 10.11 -17.35 12.41
C LEU A 112 10.46 -18.75 11.89
N SER A 113 11.70 -18.96 11.40
CA SER A 113 12.15 -20.28 10.97
C SER A 113 12.30 -21.24 12.15
N ALA A 114 12.78 -20.78 13.31
CA ALA A 114 12.80 -21.59 14.53
C ALA A 114 11.37 -22.00 14.94
N VAL A 115 10.42 -21.06 14.93
CA VAL A 115 8.98 -21.32 15.17
C VAL A 115 8.44 -22.40 14.23
N SER A 116 8.82 -22.38 12.95
CA SER A 116 8.31 -23.31 11.94
C SER A 116 8.67 -24.79 12.17
N SER A 117 9.70 -25.03 12.99
CA SER A 117 10.16 -26.38 13.34
C SER A 117 9.40 -27.00 14.52
N VAL A 118 8.55 -26.22 15.19
CA VAL A 118 7.80 -26.64 16.38
C VAL A 118 6.32 -26.81 16.05
N GLY A 119 5.69 -27.84 16.63
CA GLY A 119 4.24 -28.04 16.52
C GLY A 119 3.48 -26.98 17.33
N ILE A 120 2.89 -25.99 16.65
CA ILE A 120 1.95 -25.04 17.26
C ILE A 120 0.52 -25.54 17.08
N ASP A 121 -0.25 -25.55 18.17
CA ASP A 121 -1.70 -25.70 18.10
C ASP A 121 -2.36 -24.36 17.75
N TYR A 122 -2.69 -24.19 16.48
CA TYR A 122 -3.36 -22.98 15.98
C TYR A 122 -4.83 -22.87 16.41
N ASN A 123 -5.38 -23.89 17.08
CA ASN A 123 -6.71 -23.83 17.67
C ASN A 123 -6.67 -23.45 19.16
N ASP A 124 -5.49 -23.24 19.76
CA ASP A 124 -5.38 -22.75 21.13
C ASP A 124 -6.08 -21.39 21.25
N ARG A 125 -7.09 -21.32 22.12
CA ARG A 125 -7.91 -20.11 22.29
C ARG A 125 -7.09 -18.90 22.74
N ARG A 126 -6.05 -19.09 23.55
CA ARG A 126 -5.21 -17.98 24.03
C ARG A 126 -4.36 -17.42 22.89
N LEU A 127 -3.88 -18.28 21.99
CA LEU A 127 -3.18 -17.87 20.78
C LEU A 127 -4.12 -17.08 19.86
N VAL A 128 -5.30 -17.62 19.56
CA VAL A 128 -6.31 -16.95 18.72
C VAL A 128 -6.69 -15.59 19.29
N ASP A 129 -7.05 -15.51 20.59
CA ASP A 129 -7.41 -14.27 21.26
C ASP A 129 -6.26 -13.24 21.26
N ALA A 130 -5.00 -13.70 21.34
CA ALA A 130 -3.84 -12.83 21.30
C ALA A 130 -3.59 -12.27 19.89
N LEU A 131 -3.78 -13.08 18.85
CA LEU A 131 -3.62 -12.66 17.46
C LEU A 131 -4.76 -11.71 17.03
N ASP A 132 -6.00 -11.99 17.42
CA ASP A 132 -7.15 -11.14 17.09
C ASP A 132 -7.00 -9.71 17.63
N LYS A 133 -6.38 -9.56 18.81
CA LYS A 133 -6.09 -8.24 19.40
C LYS A 133 -5.08 -7.40 18.59
N LEU A 134 -4.31 -8.01 17.69
CA LEU A 134 -3.38 -7.28 16.82
C LEU A 134 -4.06 -6.65 15.59
N GLY A 135 -5.34 -6.96 15.34
CA GLY A 135 -6.00 -6.61 14.09
C GLY A 135 -5.54 -7.49 12.91
N CYS A 136 -5.88 -7.09 11.70
CA CYS A 136 -5.66 -7.93 10.51
C CYS A 136 -4.42 -7.54 9.70
N MET A 137 -3.62 -8.54 9.37
CA MET A 137 -2.65 -8.49 8.28
C MET A 137 -3.17 -9.39 7.16
N ASN A 138 -3.40 -8.81 5.98
CA ASN A 138 -3.91 -9.55 4.83
C ASN A 138 -2.82 -9.70 3.77
N VAL A 139 -2.67 -10.90 3.24
CA VAL A 139 -1.64 -11.21 2.25
C VAL A 139 -2.26 -11.98 1.10
N ALA A 140 -2.02 -11.50 -0.13
CA ALA A 140 -2.29 -12.25 -1.34
C ALA A 140 -0.96 -12.68 -1.96
N VAL A 141 -0.88 -13.96 -2.36
CA VAL A 141 0.31 -14.54 -2.98
C VAL A 141 -0.09 -15.23 -4.27
N ILE A 142 0.50 -14.80 -5.38
CA ILE A 142 0.52 -15.51 -6.66
C ILE A 142 1.92 -16.11 -6.76
N ASP A 143 2.04 -17.43 -6.71
CA ASP A 143 3.32 -18.14 -6.77
C ASP A 143 3.24 -19.18 -7.89
N LEU A 144 3.43 -18.68 -9.11
CA LEU A 144 3.41 -19.42 -10.36
C LEU A 144 4.77 -19.22 -11.05
N ASP A 145 5.14 -20.13 -11.95
CA ASP A 145 6.45 -20.07 -12.63
C ASP A 145 6.60 -18.82 -13.51
N GLU A 146 5.48 -18.36 -14.07
CA GLU A 146 5.38 -17.20 -14.96
C GLU A 146 5.21 -15.88 -14.20
N VAL A 147 4.63 -15.95 -12.99
CA VAL A 147 4.20 -14.79 -12.20
C VAL A 147 4.38 -15.04 -10.71
N GLN A 148 5.18 -14.20 -10.07
CA GLN A 148 5.37 -14.17 -8.62
C GLN A 148 4.92 -12.82 -8.07
N VAL A 149 3.78 -12.79 -7.39
CA VAL A 149 3.25 -11.59 -6.74
C VAL A 149 3.05 -11.82 -5.25
N THR A 150 3.48 -10.88 -4.44
CA THR A 150 3.11 -10.79 -3.02
C THR A 150 2.59 -9.40 -2.76
N VAL A 151 1.37 -9.29 -2.25
CA VAL A 151 0.81 -8.02 -1.75
C VAL A 151 0.40 -8.20 -0.31
N GLY A 152 0.99 -7.41 0.57
CA GLY A 152 0.67 -7.34 1.99
C GLY A 152 -0.06 -6.05 2.33
N LEU A 153 -1.21 -6.17 2.99
CA LEU A 153 -2.03 -5.07 3.50
C LEU A 153 -2.02 -5.11 5.02
N VAL A 154 -1.56 -4.02 5.62
CA VAL A 154 -1.56 -3.80 7.06
C VAL A 154 -2.12 -2.40 7.31
N ARG A 155 -2.53 -2.11 8.53
CA ARG A 155 -3.00 -0.76 8.91
C ARG A 155 -2.02 0.30 8.41
N GLN A 156 -2.49 1.13 7.47
CA GLN A 156 -1.78 2.24 6.86
C GLN A 156 -0.50 1.89 6.08
N MET A 157 -0.33 0.63 5.67
CA MET A 157 0.86 0.19 4.94
C MET A 157 0.51 -0.84 3.87
N MET A 158 1.11 -0.65 2.70
CA MET A 158 1.09 -1.61 1.60
C MET A 158 2.50 -2.03 1.22
N LEU A 159 2.70 -3.33 1.05
CA LEU A 159 3.91 -3.93 0.52
C LEU A 159 3.54 -4.67 -0.76
N SER A 160 4.28 -4.46 -1.83
CA SER A 160 4.17 -5.28 -3.03
C SER A 160 5.53 -5.74 -3.56
N ARG A 161 5.53 -6.94 -4.11
CA ARG A 161 6.56 -7.43 -5.02
C ARG A 161 5.86 -8.11 -6.18
N VAL A 162 6.13 -7.66 -7.40
CA VAL A 162 5.58 -8.20 -8.64
C VAL A 162 6.74 -8.57 -9.56
N ARG A 163 6.94 -9.86 -9.77
CA ARG A 163 7.90 -10.38 -10.73
C ARG A 163 7.17 -11.19 -11.79
N ILE A 164 7.47 -10.95 -13.05
CA ILE A 164 6.91 -11.72 -14.17
C ILE A 164 8.03 -12.25 -15.07
N ASP A 165 7.74 -13.31 -15.81
CA ASP A 165 8.56 -13.79 -16.93
C ASP A 165 7.81 -13.52 -18.23
N LYS A 166 8.24 -12.49 -18.97
CA LYS A 166 7.58 -12.05 -20.21
C LYS A 166 7.59 -13.12 -21.30
N GLN A 167 8.60 -13.99 -21.31
CA GLN A 167 8.68 -15.07 -22.30
C GLN A 167 7.61 -16.13 -22.03
N GLN A 168 7.42 -16.48 -20.77
CA GLN A 168 6.37 -17.44 -20.39
C GLN A 168 4.96 -16.84 -20.52
N LEU A 169 4.82 -15.52 -20.37
CA LEU A 169 3.56 -14.80 -20.58
C LEU A 169 3.33 -14.32 -22.02
N HIS A 170 4.03 -14.86 -23.02
CA HIS A 170 3.91 -14.38 -24.40
C HIS A 170 2.46 -14.43 -24.93
N ASP A 171 1.67 -15.45 -24.58
CA ASP A 171 0.25 -15.58 -24.94
C ASP A 171 -0.64 -14.45 -24.41
N PHE A 172 -0.21 -13.78 -23.33
CA PHE A 172 -0.91 -12.62 -22.77
C PHE A 172 -0.56 -11.34 -23.52
N SER A 173 0.56 -11.29 -24.25
CA SER A 173 1.05 -10.05 -24.89
C SER A 173 0.03 -9.49 -25.88
N SER A 174 -0.60 -10.33 -26.70
CA SER A 174 -1.62 -9.89 -27.67
C SER A 174 -2.84 -9.25 -27.01
N LYS A 175 -3.20 -9.69 -25.80
CA LYS A 175 -4.31 -9.13 -24.99
C LYS A 175 -3.92 -7.84 -24.26
N CYS A 176 -2.64 -7.51 -24.28
CA CYS A 176 -2.05 -6.33 -23.66
C CYS A 176 -1.51 -5.35 -24.70
N ASN A 177 -2.14 -5.27 -25.88
CA ASN A 177 -1.69 -4.45 -27.01
C ASN A 177 -0.23 -4.73 -27.41
N ASN A 178 0.18 -5.99 -27.37
CA ASN A 178 1.55 -6.46 -27.61
C ASN A 178 2.59 -5.91 -26.61
N GLN A 179 2.15 -5.38 -25.46
CA GLN A 179 3.01 -4.82 -24.43
C GLN A 179 2.52 -5.19 -23.02
N LEU A 180 3.17 -6.16 -22.38
CA LEU A 180 2.82 -6.61 -21.02
C LEU A 180 3.03 -5.54 -19.94
N LEU A 181 3.93 -4.58 -20.17
CA LEU A 181 4.22 -3.49 -19.24
C LEU A 181 3.59 -2.18 -19.74
N PRO A 182 3.17 -1.27 -18.85
CA PRO A 182 3.24 -1.38 -17.39
C PRO A 182 2.18 -2.32 -16.80
N LEU A 183 2.44 -2.82 -15.60
CA LEU A 183 1.52 -3.66 -14.82
C LEU A 183 0.81 -2.83 -13.77
N SER A 184 -0.44 -3.18 -13.49
CA SER A 184 -1.20 -2.68 -12.35
C SER A 184 -1.74 -3.86 -11.53
N PHE A 185 -2.02 -3.62 -10.25
CA PHE A 185 -2.60 -4.63 -9.37
C PHE A 185 -3.59 -4.01 -8.41
N HIS A 186 -4.71 -4.70 -8.22
CA HIS A 186 -5.85 -4.17 -7.48
C HIS A 186 -6.45 -5.22 -6.54
N GLN A 187 -7.07 -4.75 -5.47
CA GLN A 187 -7.98 -5.52 -4.65
C GLN A 187 -9.36 -5.51 -5.29
N HIS A 188 -9.91 -6.69 -5.54
CA HIS A 188 -11.19 -6.94 -6.20
C HIS A 188 -12.25 -7.45 -5.22
N GLU A 189 -13.52 -7.21 -5.53
CA GLU A 189 -14.66 -7.43 -4.63
C GLU A 189 -14.85 -8.86 -4.11
N ARG A 190 -14.38 -9.88 -4.85
CA ARG A 190 -14.61 -11.29 -4.51
C ARG A 190 -13.46 -12.20 -4.98
N ALA A 191 -13.48 -13.43 -4.49
CA ALA A 191 -12.56 -14.51 -4.80
C ALA A 191 -13.34 -15.82 -4.87
N VAL A 192 -13.92 -16.13 -6.04
CA VAL A 192 -14.70 -17.36 -6.23
C VAL A 192 -13.80 -18.48 -6.74
N ASP A 193 -13.74 -19.57 -5.97
CA ASP A 193 -12.90 -20.77 -6.15
C ASP A 193 -11.44 -20.49 -6.59
N LEU A 194 -10.83 -19.44 -6.05
CA LEU A 194 -9.42 -19.17 -6.29
C LEU A 194 -8.53 -20.00 -5.35
N MET A 195 -7.53 -20.65 -5.93
CA MET A 195 -6.47 -21.31 -5.19
C MET A 195 -5.62 -20.29 -4.43
N SER A 196 -5.18 -20.70 -3.24
CA SER A 196 -4.38 -19.84 -2.37
C SER A 196 -2.99 -19.45 -2.89
N ARG A 197 -2.48 -20.16 -3.91
CA ARG A 197 -1.24 -19.85 -4.65
C ARG A 197 -1.48 -19.01 -5.91
N GLY A 198 -2.74 -18.71 -6.23
CA GLY A 198 -3.16 -17.98 -7.41
C GLY A 198 -3.46 -18.83 -8.65
N HIS A 199 -3.96 -18.15 -9.69
CA HIS A 199 -4.29 -18.67 -11.02
C HIS A 199 -3.78 -17.71 -12.09
N LEU A 200 -3.35 -18.25 -13.23
CA LEU A 200 -3.31 -17.50 -14.48
C LEU A 200 -4.73 -17.40 -15.06
N ASN A 201 -5.02 -16.31 -15.76
CA ASN A 201 -6.32 -16.10 -16.39
C ASN A 201 -6.45 -16.81 -17.75
N ILE A 202 -5.97 -18.06 -17.84
CA ILE A 202 -6.07 -18.88 -19.07
C ILE A 202 -7.48 -19.46 -19.20
N ASP A 203 -8.07 -19.85 -18.09
CA ASP A 203 -9.39 -20.51 -17.98
C ASP A 203 -10.49 -19.54 -17.50
N LYS A 204 -10.25 -18.23 -17.61
CA LYS A 204 -11.15 -17.18 -17.12
C LYS A 204 -11.34 -17.16 -15.59
N SER A 205 -10.47 -17.80 -14.81
CA SER A 205 -10.54 -17.81 -13.35
C SER A 205 -10.49 -16.40 -12.73
N CYS A 206 -9.88 -15.43 -13.42
CA CYS A 206 -9.73 -14.07 -12.91
C CYS A 206 -10.78 -13.10 -13.46
N GLU A 207 -11.71 -13.53 -14.32
CA GLU A 207 -12.69 -12.65 -14.97
C GLU A 207 -13.69 -12.02 -13.98
N ALA A 208 -14.42 -11.00 -14.46
CA ALA A 208 -15.29 -10.17 -13.64
C ALA A 208 -16.36 -10.99 -12.90
N GLU A 209 -16.83 -12.09 -13.48
CA GLU A 209 -17.79 -13.01 -12.88
C GLU A 209 -17.24 -13.68 -11.61
N ARG A 210 -15.92 -13.88 -11.55
CA ARG A 210 -15.22 -14.63 -10.49
C ARG A 210 -14.60 -13.72 -9.44
N THR A 211 -14.10 -12.54 -9.85
CA THR A 211 -13.44 -11.60 -8.92
C THR A 211 -14.16 -10.27 -8.74
N GLY A 212 -15.14 -9.94 -9.59
CA GLY A 212 -15.85 -8.66 -9.53
C GLY A 212 -15.04 -7.51 -10.12
N GLY A 213 -15.46 -6.28 -9.82
CA GLY A 213 -14.71 -5.05 -10.11
C GLY A 213 -13.68 -4.75 -9.03
N HIS A 214 -13.05 -3.58 -9.14
CA HIS A 214 -12.16 -3.07 -8.09
C HIS A 214 -12.97 -2.82 -6.82
N HIS A 215 -12.41 -3.16 -5.66
CA HIS A 215 -13.02 -2.88 -4.37
C HIS A 215 -13.10 -1.36 -4.16
N ASP A 216 -14.32 -0.85 -3.98
CA ASP A 216 -14.56 0.58 -3.89
C ASP A 216 -15.73 0.92 -2.94
N PRO A 217 -15.51 0.90 -1.62
CA PRO A 217 -16.52 1.33 -0.65
C PRO A 217 -16.72 2.85 -0.64
N GLY A 218 -15.81 3.62 -1.27
CA GLY A 218 -15.85 5.09 -1.32
C GLY A 218 -16.58 5.66 -2.52
N PHE A 219 -17.06 4.82 -3.45
CA PHE A 219 -17.73 5.22 -4.69
C PHE A 219 -16.92 6.21 -5.53
N ALA A 220 -15.59 6.03 -5.59
CA ALA A 220 -14.77 6.73 -6.56
C ALA A 220 -15.25 6.43 -7.98
N CYS A 221 -15.65 5.17 -8.23
CA CYS A 221 -16.25 4.67 -9.45
C CYS A 221 -15.43 4.85 -10.74
N GLY A 222 -15.76 4.06 -11.75
CA GLY A 222 -15.08 4.06 -13.04
C GLY A 222 -15.46 2.85 -13.88
N PRO A 223 -14.91 2.71 -15.10
CA PRO A 223 -15.24 1.59 -15.99
C PRO A 223 -14.97 0.20 -15.39
N THR A 224 -14.05 0.14 -14.42
CA THR A 224 -13.58 -1.08 -13.76
C THR A 224 -13.96 -1.14 -12.28
N GLY A 225 -14.78 -0.19 -11.82
CA GLY A 225 -15.16 0.00 -10.43
C GLY A 225 -16.07 -1.10 -9.89
N ALA A 226 -16.40 -1.00 -8.61
CA ALA A 226 -17.27 -1.94 -7.91
C ALA A 226 -18.63 -2.09 -8.60
N SER A 227 -19.25 -3.25 -8.43
CA SER A 227 -20.61 -3.55 -8.92
C SER A 227 -21.63 -2.49 -8.52
N ALA A 228 -21.50 -1.91 -7.32
CA ALA A 228 -22.36 -0.85 -6.82
C ALA A 228 -22.29 0.43 -7.68
N CYS A 229 -21.11 0.82 -8.17
CA CYS A 229 -20.94 1.98 -9.03
C CYS A 229 -21.74 1.87 -10.33
N LYS A 230 -21.71 0.68 -10.95
CA LYS A 230 -22.48 0.39 -12.16
C LYS A 230 -23.98 0.45 -11.90
N ASN A 231 -24.43 -0.07 -10.76
CA ASN A 231 -25.86 -0.10 -10.39
C ASN A 231 -26.41 1.29 -10.05
N LEU A 232 -25.58 2.16 -9.50
CA LEU A 232 -25.95 3.52 -9.10
C LEU A 232 -25.64 4.58 -10.16
N ASN A 233 -25.03 4.21 -11.28
CA ASN A 233 -24.63 5.10 -12.37
C ASN A 233 -23.82 6.32 -11.89
N ILE A 234 -22.89 6.10 -10.95
CA ILE A 234 -22.05 7.16 -10.39
C ILE A 234 -20.90 7.44 -11.38
N PRO A 235 -20.69 8.70 -11.80
CA PRO A 235 -19.57 9.07 -12.66
C PRO A 235 -18.21 8.71 -12.04
N GLY A 236 -17.26 8.33 -12.88
CA GLY A 236 -15.91 8.00 -12.41
C GLY A 236 -15.17 9.22 -11.86
N SER A 237 -14.47 9.03 -10.75
CA SER A 237 -13.79 10.07 -9.99
C SER A 237 -14.68 11.29 -9.69
N SER A 238 -15.95 11.07 -9.37
CA SER A 238 -16.92 12.13 -9.04
C SER A 238 -16.45 13.07 -7.92
N ALA A 239 -15.62 12.59 -7.00
CA ALA A 239 -14.98 13.39 -5.96
C ALA A 239 -14.03 14.50 -6.48
N LEU A 240 -13.73 14.51 -7.79
CA LEU A 240 -12.95 15.56 -8.45
C LEU A 240 -13.83 16.62 -9.11
N GLU A 241 -15.15 16.42 -9.21
CA GLU A 241 -16.05 17.35 -9.90
C GLU A 241 -15.89 18.78 -9.36
N GLY A 242 -15.83 19.76 -10.28
CA GLY A 242 -15.56 21.16 -9.95
C GLY A 242 -14.08 21.50 -9.65
N THR A 243 -13.16 20.54 -9.76
CA THR A 243 -11.71 20.79 -9.69
C THR A 243 -11.06 20.75 -11.07
N SER A 244 -9.88 21.37 -11.21
CA SER A 244 -9.05 21.29 -12.43
C SER A 244 -8.51 19.88 -12.73
N LEU A 245 -8.64 18.94 -11.78
CA LEU A 245 -8.21 17.56 -11.92
C LEU A 245 -9.31 16.66 -12.51
N PHE A 246 -10.53 17.17 -12.67
CA PHE A 246 -11.65 16.41 -13.21
C PHE A 246 -11.53 16.27 -14.74
N THR A 247 -11.54 15.03 -15.21
CA THR A 247 -11.45 14.71 -16.64
C THR A 247 -12.74 14.08 -17.19
N GLY A 248 -13.77 13.93 -16.35
CA GLY A 248 -14.96 13.14 -16.68
C GLY A 248 -14.72 11.63 -16.73
N GLN A 249 -13.49 11.18 -16.43
CA GLN A 249 -13.09 9.77 -16.43
C GLN A 249 -12.35 9.44 -15.14
N TYR A 250 -12.30 8.15 -14.81
CA TYR A 250 -11.48 7.65 -13.73
C TYR A 250 -10.00 7.82 -14.07
N ASN A 251 -9.27 8.62 -13.28
CA ASN A 251 -7.90 9.00 -13.58
C ASN A 251 -6.95 8.85 -12.37
N CYS A 252 -7.28 7.96 -11.44
CA CYS A 252 -6.47 7.74 -10.23
C CYS A 252 -4.98 7.53 -10.55
N ASN A 253 -4.15 8.30 -9.85
CA ASN A 253 -2.70 8.23 -9.88
C ASN A 253 -2.16 8.76 -8.54
N PRO A 254 -0.87 8.57 -8.21
CA PRO A 254 -0.33 8.98 -6.91
C PRO A 254 -0.50 10.47 -6.60
N SER A 255 -0.43 11.34 -7.62
CA SER A 255 -0.62 12.79 -7.45
C SER A 255 -2.08 13.10 -7.11
N ILE A 256 -3.05 12.55 -7.84
CA ILE A 256 -4.48 12.72 -7.53
C ILE A 256 -4.80 12.14 -6.15
N TYR A 257 -4.27 10.95 -5.83
CA TYR A 257 -4.50 10.31 -4.54
C TYR A 257 -4.01 11.15 -3.36
N ALA A 258 -2.83 11.79 -3.49
CA ALA A 258 -2.28 12.66 -2.46
C ALA A 258 -3.16 13.88 -2.16
N HIS A 259 -3.89 14.40 -3.17
CA HIS A 259 -4.75 15.58 -3.01
C HIS A 259 -6.20 15.23 -2.68
N ARG A 260 -6.72 14.14 -3.27
CA ARG A 260 -8.13 13.74 -3.25
C ARG A 260 -8.21 12.21 -3.13
N PRO A 261 -7.95 11.65 -1.93
CA PRO A 261 -7.83 10.20 -1.77
C PRO A 261 -9.10 9.42 -2.15
N PHE A 262 -10.28 10.01 -1.93
CA PHE A 262 -11.57 9.41 -2.27
C PHE A 262 -11.94 9.51 -3.76
N ALA A 263 -11.09 10.12 -4.60
CA ALA A 263 -11.23 10.06 -6.06
C ALA A 263 -10.69 8.76 -6.68
N CYS A 264 -9.98 7.95 -5.87
CA CYS A 264 -9.43 6.66 -6.23
C CYS A 264 -10.24 5.54 -5.59
N HIS A 265 -10.40 4.41 -6.30
CA HIS A 265 -10.97 3.22 -5.67
C HIS A 265 -10.07 2.80 -4.49
N ALA A 266 -10.66 2.41 -3.36
CA ALA A 266 -9.89 1.96 -2.21
C ALA A 266 -8.97 0.76 -2.54
N GLY A 267 -9.42 -0.11 -3.43
CA GLY A 267 -8.70 -1.27 -3.93
C GLY A 267 -7.75 -0.98 -5.10
N ASP A 268 -7.67 0.24 -5.62
CA ASP A 268 -6.71 0.61 -6.67
C ASP A 268 -5.31 0.85 -6.10
N LEU A 269 -4.66 -0.24 -5.68
CA LEU A 269 -3.40 -0.18 -4.93
C LEU A 269 -2.27 0.46 -5.75
N SER A 270 -2.06 0.00 -6.99
CA SER A 270 -1.02 0.57 -7.87
C SER A 270 -1.36 1.95 -8.42
N GLY A 271 -2.65 2.29 -8.61
CA GLY A 271 -3.05 3.64 -9.01
C GLY A 271 -2.79 4.65 -7.90
N LYS A 272 -3.09 4.30 -6.64
CA LYS A 272 -2.85 5.16 -5.48
C LYS A 272 -1.36 5.34 -5.14
N LEU A 273 -0.59 4.26 -5.20
CA LEU A 273 0.75 4.19 -4.60
C LEU A 273 1.88 3.93 -5.61
N GLY A 274 1.54 3.77 -6.89
CA GLY A 274 2.44 3.35 -7.94
C GLY A 274 2.63 1.83 -8.02
N SER A 275 3.20 1.34 -9.12
CA SER A 275 3.48 -0.09 -9.31
C SER A 275 4.80 -0.54 -8.69
N GLY A 276 5.57 0.39 -8.11
CA GLY A 276 6.91 0.15 -7.56
C GLY A 276 8.04 0.34 -8.57
N THR A 277 9.27 0.23 -8.09
CA THR A 277 10.49 0.38 -8.90
C THR A 277 10.86 -0.96 -9.51
N ASN A 278 11.14 -1.00 -10.82
CA ASN A 278 11.76 -2.18 -11.44
C ASN A 278 13.23 -2.25 -11.07
N VAL A 279 13.64 -3.29 -10.36
CA VAL A 279 15.02 -3.45 -9.89
C VAL A 279 15.75 -4.59 -10.59
N SER A 280 15.10 -5.20 -11.58
CA SER A 280 15.71 -6.22 -12.42
C SER A 280 16.50 -5.57 -13.56
N THR A 281 17.70 -6.07 -13.80
CA THR A 281 18.48 -5.74 -15.01
C THR A 281 18.04 -6.53 -16.23
N ASP A 282 17.23 -7.58 -16.03
CA ASP A 282 16.68 -8.40 -17.11
C ASP A 282 15.31 -7.83 -17.54
N SER A 283 15.26 -7.28 -18.75
CA SER A 283 14.06 -6.69 -19.34
C SER A 283 12.98 -7.72 -19.69
N ASN A 284 13.30 -9.02 -19.71
CA ASN A 284 12.33 -10.11 -19.83
C ASN A 284 11.79 -10.56 -18.48
N ARG A 285 12.45 -10.20 -17.38
CA ARG A 285 12.06 -10.58 -16.02
C ARG A 285 12.00 -9.38 -15.09
N PRO A 286 11.11 -8.41 -15.33
CA PRO A 286 10.94 -7.27 -14.43
C PRO A 286 10.57 -7.74 -13.02
N ASP A 287 11.12 -7.06 -12.00
CA ASP A 287 10.87 -7.29 -10.58
C ASP A 287 10.54 -5.94 -9.96
N LEU A 288 9.25 -5.61 -9.93
CA LEU A 288 8.70 -4.37 -9.38
C LEU A 288 8.55 -4.53 -7.87
N ARG A 289 9.05 -3.56 -7.10
CA ARG A 289 9.01 -3.60 -5.63
C ARG A 289 8.53 -2.30 -5.06
N LEU A 290 7.67 -2.37 -4.05
CA LEU A 290 7.11 -1.22 -3.39
C LEU A 290 6.89 -1.51 -1.90
N ILE A 291 7.24 -0.55 -1.05
CA ILE A 291 6.66 -0.42 0.27
C ILE A 291 6.20 1.02 0.43
N ALA A 292 4.93 1.19 0.78
CA ALA A 292 4.27 2.49 0.76
C ALA A 292 3.43 2.68 2.01
N PHE A 293 3.44 3.91 2.52
CA PHE A 293 2.53 4.35 3.55
C PHE A 293 1.23 4.79 2.88
N ASP A 294 0.10 4.27 3.35
CA ASP A 294 -1.22 4.60 2.84
C ASP A 294 -2.08 5.20 3.96
N SER A 295 -2.13 6.53 4.04
CA SER A 295 -2.88 7.24 5.09
C SER A 295 -4.39 7.03 5.02
N HIS A 296 -4.92 6.63 3.86
CA HIS A 296 -6.34 6.34 3.64
C HIS A 296 -6.55 4.89 3.21
N ALA A 297 -5.67 3.99 3.65
CA ALA A 297 -5.87 2.56 3.52
C ALA A 297 -7.23 2.17 4.09
N ASP A 298 -7.97 1.35 3.34
CA ASP A 298 -9.17 0.73 3.88
C ASP A 298 -8.83 -0.22 5.04
N ASN A 299 -9.83 -0.59 5.83
CA ASN A 299 -9.68 -1.57 6.87
C ASN A 299 -9.18 -2.89 6.26
N SER A 300 -7.94 -3.27 6.58
CA SER A 300 -7.29 -4.47 6.05
C SER A 300 -8.10 -5.73 6.32
N CYS A 301 -8.90 -5.80 7.39
CA CYS A 301 -9.75 -6.96 7.70
C CYS A 301 -10.78 -7.27 6.62
N VAL A 302 -11.27 -6.24 5.91
CA VAL A 302 -12.31 -6.36 4.87
C VAL A 302 -11.87 -7.32 3.76
N ALA A 303 -10.59 -7.30 3.39
CA ALA A 303 -10.04 -8.13 2.32
C ALA A 303 -10.33 -9.63 2.54
N SER A 304 -10.01 -10.15 3.72
CA SER A 304 -10.30 -11.55 4.07
C SER A 304 -11.78 -11.81 4.39
N GLU A 305 -12.41 -10.92 5.15
CA GLU A 305 -13.78 -11.13 5.66
C GLU A 305 -14.81 -11.14 4.54
N LYS A 306 -14.57 -10.34 3.50
CA LYS A 306 -15.40 -10.28 2.29
C LYS A 306 -14.89 -11.20 1.18
N LYS A 307 -13.89 -12.05 1.47
CA LYS A 307 -13.28 -12.98 0.50
C LYS A 307 -12.86 -12.28 -0.79
N GLN A 308 -12.12 -11.19 -0.67
CA GLN A 308 -11.64 -10.39 -1.79
C GLN A 308 -10.39 -11.01 -2.41
N SER A 309 -10.08 -10.62 -3.63
CA SER A 309 -8.91 -11.11 -4.36
C SER A 309 -7.95 -10.00 -4.72
N LEU A 310 -6.69 -10.36 -4.92
CA LEU A 310 -5.73 -9.59 -5.68
C LEU A 310 -5.85 -9.99 -7.15
N VAL A 311 -5.86 -9.02 -8.05
CA VAL A 311 -5.77 -9.25 -9.50
C VAL A 311 -4.63 -8.42 -10.07
N LEU A 312 -3.79 -9.06 -10.88
CA LEU A 312 -2.71 -8.45 -11.67
C LEU A 312 -3.24 -8.17 -13.08
N HIS A 313 -3.00 -6.98 -13.58
CA HIS A 313 -3.47 -6.53 -14.90
C HIS A 313 -2.32 -6.01 -15.77
N CYS A 314 -2.55 -6.07 -17.08
CA CYS A 314 -1.90 -5.17 -18.03
C CYS A 314 -2.55 -3.80 -17.90
N GLN A 315 -1.76 -2.77 -17.56
CA GLN A 315 -2.31 -1.44 -17.30
C GLN A 315 -2.91 -0.79 -18.56
N SER A 316 -2.37 -1.08 -19.75
CA SER A 316 -2.80 -0.49 -21.02
C SER A 316 -4.20 -0.92 -21.47
N THR A 317 -4.59 -2.16 -21.22
CA THR A 317 -5.88 -2.74 -21.66
C THR A 317 -6.80 -3.11 -20.51
N ASN A 318 -6.31 -2.99 -19.27
CA ASN A 318 -6.91 -3.55 -18.06
C ASN A 318 -7.14 -5.08 -18.12
N TYR A 319 -6.46 -5.79 -19.03
CA TYR A 319 -6.60 -7.23 -19.16
C TYR A 319 -6.04 -7.94 -17.92
N ARG A 320 -6.78 -8.92 -17.39
CA ARG A 320 -6.44 -9.64 -16.17
C ARG A 320 -5.48 -10.78 -16.48
N ILE A 321 -4.30 -10.76 -15.87
CA ILE A 321 -3.23 -11.74 -16.10
C ILE A 321 -3.34 -12.89 -15.11
N ALA A 322 -3.42 -12.56 -13.81
CA ALA A 322 -3.39 -13.54 -12.73
C ALA A 322 -4.13 -13.00 -11.50
N CYS A 323 -4.55 -13.90 -10.61
CA CYS A 323 -5.29 -13.52 -9.40
C CYS A 323 -5.09 -14.52 -8.27
N ALA A 324 -5.26 -14.07 -7.02
CA ALA A 324 -5.21 -14.90 -5.81
C ALA A 324 -6.12 -14.33 -4.72
N PRO A 325 -6.67 -15.14 -3.79
CA PRO A 325 -7.44 -14.63 -2.67
C PRO A 325 -6.54 -13.91 -1.66
N PHE A 326 -7.06 -12.85 -1.04
CA PHE A 326 -6.45 -12.31 0.17
C PHE A 326 -6.67 -13.25 1.35
N GLN A 327 -5.64 -13.40 2.17
CA GLN A 327 -5.62 -14.33 3.30
C GLN A 327 -5.20 -13.59 4.55
N ARG A 328 -6.05 -13.69 5.58
CA ARG A 328 -5.74 -13.13 6.89
C ARG A 328 -4.70 -14.00 7.57
N VAL A 329 -3.56 -13.40 7.89
CA VAL A 329 -2.42 -14.08 8.52
C VAL A 329 -2.83 -14.72 9.85
N GLU A 330 -3.61 -14.00 10.67
CA GLU A 330 -3.99 -14.42 12.02
C GLU A 330 -4.90 -15.68 12.02
N THR A 331 -5.66 -15.91 10.95
CA THR A 331 -6.60 -17.03 10.85
C THR A 331 -6.15 -18.09 9.83
N ALA A 332 -4.93 -17.99 9.32
CA ALA A 332 -4.40 -18.91 8.30
C ALA A 332 -3.95 -20.27 8.87
N GLY A 333 -4.07 -20.49 10.18
CA GLY A 333 -3.64 -21.71 10.85
C GLY A 333 -2.18 -22.05 10.54
N ARG A 334 -1.92 -23.29 10.10
CA ARG A 334 -0.57 -23.76 9.74
C ARG A 334 0.11 -22.93 8.65
N ARG A 335 -0.65 -22.20 7.83
CA ARG A 335 -0.10 -21.35 6.75
C ARG A 335 0.36 -19.98 7.22
N MET A 336 0.04 -19.59 8.46
CA MET A 336 0.44 -18.31 9.05
C MET A 336 1.95 -18.06 8.94
N VAL A 337 2.77 -19.06 9.29
CA VAL A 337 4.24 -18.97 9.21
C VAL A 337 4.72 -18.77 7.77
N THR A 338 4.11 -19.46 6.81
CA THR A 338 4.44 -19.29 5.38
C THR A 338 4.07 -17.89 4.87
N LEU A 339 2.88 -17.38 5.23
CA LEU A 339 2.46 -16.04 4.82
C LEU A 339 3.35 -14.95 5.43
N LEU A 340 3.70 -15.05 6.72
CA LEU A 340 4.65 -14.15 7.36
C LEU A 340 6.03 -14.19 6.69
N ARG A 341 6.49 -15.37 6.27
CA ARG A 341 7.76 -15.52 5.55
C ARG A 341 7.73 -14.81 4.19
N GLU A 342 6.65 -14.92 3.42
CA GLU A 342 6.52 -14.21 2.14
C GLU A 342 6.49 -12.69 2.34
N VAL A 343 5.81 -12.19 3.37
CA VAL A 343 5.85 -10.76 3.72
C VAL A 343 7.26 -10.30 4.07
N ILE A 344 7.98 -11.02 4.93
CA ILE A 344 9.35 -10.67 5.32
C ILE A 344 10.27 -10.68 4.09
N LYS A 345 10.17 -11.71 3.25
CA LYS A 345 10.95 -11.84 2.01
C LYS A 345 10.69 -10.68 1.06
N ALA A 346 9.43 -10.33 0.80
CA ALA A 346 9.08 -9.19 -0.04
C ALA A 346 9.60 -7.87 0.56
N ALA A 347 9.48 -7.67 1.87
CA ALA A 347 9.96 -6.47 2.55
C ALA A 347 11.48 -6.32 2.49
N VAL A 348 12.24 -7.37 2.80
CA VAL A 348 13.71 -7.39 2.71
C VAL A 348 14.19 -7.01 1.31
N LEU A 349 13.43 -7.41 0.28
CA LEU A 349 13.74 -7.12 -1.12
C LEU A 349 13.32 -5.71 -1.55
N ALA A 350 12.26 -5.12 -0.97
CA ALA A 350 11.73 -3.82 -1.34
C ALA A 350 12.43 -2.64 -0.62
N ILE A 351 12.77 -2.81 0.66
CA ILE A 351 13.35 -1.75 1.50
C ILE A 351 14.62 -1.07 0.93
N PRO A 352 15.57 -1.79 0.31
CA PRO A 352 16.75 -1.14 -0.29
C PRO A 352 16.41 -0.12 -1.38
N HIS A 353 15.23 -0.21 -1.97
CA HIS A 353 14.75 0.65 -3.05
C HIS A 353 13.74 1.70 -2.55
N SER A 354 13.58 1.79 -1.24
CA SER A 354 12.61 2.64 -0.55
C SER A 354 13.31 3.88 -0.04
N THR A 355 13.57 4.83 -0.94
CA THR A 355 14.35 6.03 -0.62
C THR A 355 13.48 7.13 0.02
N GLU A 356 12.16 7.10 -0.19
CA GLU A 356 11.23 8.08 0.36
C GLU A 356 11.02 7.93 1.87
N HIS A 357 10.93 9.05 2.59
CA HIS A 357 10.66 9.05 4.04
C HIS A 357 9.37 8.29 4.41
N ARG A 358 8.34 8.38 3.56
CA ARG A 358 7.08 7.65 3.74
C ARG A 358 7.27 6.13 3.65
N SER A 359 8.12 5.65 2.75
CA SER A 359 8.44 4.23 2.63
C SER A 359 9.27 3.72 3.80
N VAL A 360 10.20 4.52 4.34
CA VAL A 360 10.93 4.18 5.58
C VAL A 360 9.95 4.07 6.76
N PHE A 361 9.03 5.03 6.89
CA PHE A 361 7.99 4.97 7.93
C PHE A 361 7.10 3.73 7.78
N ALA A 362 6.64 3.43 6.57
CA ALA A 362 5.90 2.20 6.26
C ALA A 362 6.67 0.93 6.66
N SER A 363 7.99 0.92 6.44
CA SER A 363 8.87 -0.19 6.84
C SER A 363 8.90 -0.39 8.36
N LEU A 364 8.91 0.70 9.13
CA LEU A 364 8.85 0.65 10.60
C LEU A 364 7.50 0.15 11.10
N VAL A 365 6.40 0.59 10.47
CA VAL A 365 5.05 0.06 10.75
C VAL A 365 5.01 -1.45 10.53
N LEU A 366 5.51 -1.91 9.38
CA LEU A 366 5.59 -3.34 9.07
C LEU A 366 6.42 -4.12 10.10
N LEU A 367 7.61 -3.62 10.46
CA LEU A 367 8.47 -4.24 11.45
C LEU A 367 7.77 -4.46 12.79
N ASN A 368 7.10 -3.43 13.29
CA ASN A 368 6.35 -3.50 14.54
C ASN A 368 5.22 -4.54 14.47
N GLU A 369 4.51 -4.62 13.34
CA GLU A 369 3.42 -5.57 13.15
C GLU A 369 3.91 -7.02 13.00
N LEU A 370 5.06 -7.23 12.38
CA LEU A 370 5.71 -8.55 12.29
C LEU A 370 6.27 -9.00 13.64
N GLU A 371 6.96 -8.12 14.38
CA GLU A 371 7.55 -8.44 15.69
C GLU A 371 6.49 -8.96 16.66
N LYS A 372 5.35 -8.26 16.78
CA LYS A 372 4.25 -8.66 17.67
C LYS A 372 3.72 -10.06 17.34
N ARG A 373 3.50 -10.35 16.05
CA ARG A 373 2.98 -11.64 15.58
C ARG A 373 3.98 -12.77 15.82
N ILE A 374 5.25 -12.54 15.50
CA ILE A 374 6.32 -13.52 15.71
C ILE A 374 6.51 -13.79 17.21
N ALA A 375 6.49 -12.76 18.06
CA ALA A 375 6.61 -12.93 19.50
C ALA A 375 5.46 -13.75 20.11
N ILE A 376 4.23 -13.59 19.63
CA ILE A 376 3.09 -14.44 20.03
C ILE A 376 3.32 -15.90 19.61
N LEU A 377 3.81 -16.13 18.38
CA LEU A 377 4.10 -17.48 17.90
C LEU A 377 5.26 -18.14 18.65
N GLU A 378 6.32 -17.41 18.96
CA GLU A 378 7.44 -17.90 19.81
C GLU A 378 6.93 -18.36 21.17
N LYS A 379 6.04 -17.59 21.78
CA LYS A 379 5.40 -17.93 23.07
C LYS A 379 4.54 -19.19 22.93
N ALA A 380 3.74 -19.30 21.88
CA ALA A 380 2.91 -20.48 21.64
C ALA A 380 3.74 -21.75 21.35
N ALA A 381 4.88 -21.60 20.68
CA ALA A 381 5.83 -22.67 20.43
C ALA A 381 6.64 -23.09 21.68
N ASN A 382 6.42 -22.45 22.84
CA ASN A 382 7.24 -22.62 24.05
C ASN A 382 8.75 -22.46 23.79
N ILE A 383 9.12 -21.70 22.75
CA ILE A 383 10.51 -21.38 22.48
C ILE A 383 10.92 -20.38 23.56
N ARG A 384 11.50 -20.89 24.66
CA ARG A 384 12.21 -20.04 25.62
C ARG A 384 13.22 -19.28 24.79
N ARG A 385 13.10 -17.94 24.73
CA ARG A 385 14.19 -17.12 24.19
C ARG A 385 15.45 -17.58 24.91
N PRO A 386 16.47 -18.14 24.21
CA PRO A 386 17.73 -18.45 24.86
C PRO A 386 18.14 -17.13 25.52
N ASN A 387 18.28 -17.15 26.86
CA ASN A 387 18.44 -15.98 27.71
C ASN A 387 19.14 -14.88 26.91
N GLN A 388 18.39 -13.87 26.47
CA GLN A 388 19.01 -12.68 25.91
C GLN A 388 19.89 -12.19 27.05
N GLY A 389 21.20 -12.42 26.92
CA GLY A 389 22.18 -11.84 27.81
C GLY A 389 21.95 -10.32 27.88
N PRO A 390 22.48 -9.66 28.91
CA PRO A 390 22.32 -8.21 29.07
C PRO A 390 22.52 -7.53 27.73
N ASN A 391 21.52 -6.75 27.34
CA ASN A 391 21.39 -6.05 26.08
C ASN A 391 22.78 -5.57 25.61
N PRO A 392 23.30 -5.98 24.44
CA PRO A 392 24.64 -5.59 23.99
C PRO A 392 24.75 -4.10 23.66
N PHE A 393 23.66 -3.35 23.77
CA PHE A 393 23.69 -1.91 23.84
C PHE A 393 24.09 -1.51 25.27
N PRO A 394 25.31 -0.97 25.49
CA PRO A 394 25.60 -0.33 26.76
C PRO A 394 24.49 0.69 27.06
N PRO A 395 24.08 0.83 28.33
CA PRO A 395 23.20 1.93 28.71
C PRO A 395 23.79 3.22 28.12
N ALA A 396 22.97 4.01 27.42
CA ALA A 396 23.40 5.31 26.96
C ALA A 396 23.98 6.05 28.17
N ASP A 397 25.27 6.40 28.10
CA ASP A 397 25.98 7.09 29.17
C ASP A 397 25.15 8.28 29.65
N THR A 398 24.59 8.15 30.84
CA THR A 398 23.88 9.22 31.53
C THR A 398 24.89 10.10 32.27
N ASP A 399 25.82 10.71 31.53
CA ASP A 399 26.85 11.58 32.11
C ASP A 399 26.98 12.94 31.41
N GLU A 400 25.88 13.45 30.83
CA GLU A 400 25.78 14.86 30.41
C GLU A 400 24.78 15.69 31.25
N SER A 401 24.11 15.10 32.24
CA SER A 401 23.20 15.87 33.12
C SER A 401 23.86 16.43 34.38
N GLU A 402 25.11 16.08 34.70
CA GLU A 402 25.80 16.59 35.89
C GLU A 402 26.71 17.81 35.63
N HIS A 403 26.98 18.18 34.37
CA HIS A 403 27.81 19.35 34.04
C HIS A 403 27.03 20.66 33.88
N LEU A 404 25.70 20.61 33.66
CA LEU A 404 24.86 21.80 33.54
C LEU A 404 24.27 22.31 34.87
N ALA A 405 24.43 21.57 35.96
CA ALA A 405 23.98 21.96 37.30
C ALA A 405 25.05 22.70 38.14
N ARG A 406 26.24 22.99 37.59
CA ARG A 406 27.32 23.73 38.28
C ARG A 406 27.68 25.09 37.67
N MET A 407 26.82 25.65 36.82
CA MET A 407 27.00 27.01 36.27
C MET A 407 25.90 28.00 36.68
N VAL A 408 25.09 27.66 37.68
CA VAL A 408 24.17 28.60 38.33
C VAL A 408 24.30 28.41 39.84
N ASP A 409 25.41 28.91 40.39
CA ASP A 409 25.53 29.51 41.73
C ASP A 409 26.88 30.24 41.84
#